data_AF-A0A842XVS4-F1
#
_entry.id   AF-A0A842XVS4-F1
#
_cell.length_a   1.000
_cell.length_b   1.000
_cell.length_c   1.000
_cell.angle_alpha   90.00
_cell.angle_beta   90.00
_cell.angle_gamma   90.00
#
_symmetry.space_group_name_H-M   'P 1'
#
loop_
_entity.id
_entity.type
_entity.pdbx_description
1 polymer ?
#
loop_
_entity_poly.entity_id
_entity_poly.type
_entity_poly.pdbx_seq_one_letter_code
_entity_poly.pdbx_strand_id
1 'polypeptide(L)'
;MAYFTSRDIAAIAMCAALWSVLGAYIAPIFWRATHMPFFCDMLGIILLILALWWIRKFGAVTITGIIATIITLMLNPSATHFFGFTTASVVFDILTRLIGYQNCLEKPILSVISLLFASVASTAVAGIVIGNLFMNPAPFGGVAFFSVLHAAGGAIGGTIGVVLIKALSTRISLPKV
;
A
#
# COMPACT_ATOMS: atom_id res chain seq x y z
N MET A 1 20.92 -17.76 10.37
CA MET A 1 20.85 -16.31 10.10
C MET A 1 19.40 -15.89 10.07
N ALA A 2 19.05 -14.72 10.64
CA ALA A 2 17.68 -14.22 10.62
C ALA A 2 17.29 -13.73 9.21
N TYR A 3 16.07 -14.03 8.76
CA TYR A 3 15.58 -13.62 7.44
C TYR A 3 15.47 -12.08 7.32
N PHE A 4 14.88 -11.45 8.33
CA PHE A 4 14.86 -9.99 8.49
C PHE A 4 15.97 -9.53 9.41
N THR A 5 16.67 -8.46 9.00
CA THR A 5 17.65 -7.76 9.82
C THR A 5 16.96 -6.75 10.74
N SER A 6 17.67 -6.24 11.75
CA SER A 6 17.17 -5.14 12.59
C SER A 6 16.78 -3.90 11.76
N ARG A 7 17.52 -3.61 10.69
CA ARG A 7 17.20 -2.53 9.74
C ARG A 7 15.88 -2.78 9.02
N ASP A 8 15.63 -4.02 8.61
CA ASP A 8 14.38 -4.39 7.93
C ASP A 8 13.18 -4.24 8.88
N ILE A 9 13.33 -4.73 10.11
CA ILE A 9 12.30 -4.61 11.15
C ILE A 9 11.99 -3.14 11.46
N ALA A 10 13.02 -2.29 11.56
CA ALA A 10 12.84 -0.86 11.77
C ALA A 10 12.09 -0.20 10.60
N ALA A 11 12.43 -0.53 9.35
CA ALA A 11 11.75 0.00 8.17
C ALA A 11 10.27 -0.42 8.12
N ILE A 12 9.98 -1.69 8.42
CA ILE A 12 8.60 -2.21 8.55
C ILE A 12 7.84 -1.40 9.60
N ALA A 13 8.40 -1.27 10.81
CA ALA A 13 7.75 -0.60 11.92
C ALA A 13 7.46 0.89 11.63
N MET A 14 8.43 1.59 11.04
CA MET A 14 8.27 3.00 10.66
C MET A 14 7.20 3.19 9.58
N CYS A 15 7.23 2.38 8.52
CA CYS A 15 6.25 2.48 7.43
C CYS A 15 4.84 2.13 7.92
N ALA A 16 4.71 1.08 8.75
CA ALA A 16 3.44 0.67 9.32
C ALA A 16 2.87 1.74 10.27
N ALA A 17 3.69 2.26 11.19
CA ALA A 17 3.25 3.31 12.11
C ALA A 17 2.83 4.59 11.38
N LEU A 18 3.60 5.02 10.37
CA LEU A 18 3.26 6.18 9.57
C LEU A 18 1.95 5.96 8.79
N TRP A 19 1.74 4.75 8.25
CA TRP A 19 0.49 4.41 7.58
C TRP A 19 -0.69 4.50 8.53
N SER A 20 -0.59 3.84 9.69
CA SER A 20 -1.69 3.81 10.65
C SER A 20 -2.02 5.18 11.20
N VAL A 21 -1.03 6.01 11.53
CA VAL A 21 -1.28 7.37 12.06
C VAL A 21 -1.96 8.25 11.00
N LEU A 22 -1.44 8.26 9.77
CA LEU A 22 -2.06 9.04 8.69
C LEU A 22 -3.45 8.49 8.33
N GLY A 23 -3.61 7.17 8.34
CA GLY A 23 -4.87 6.48 8.09
C GLY A 23 -5.92 6.70 9.18
N ALA A 24 -5.52 6.77 10.44
CA ALA A 24 -6.44 6.93 11.57
C ALA A 24 -6.86 8.39 11.78
N TYR A 25 -5.99 9.36 11.50
CA TYR A 25 -6.24 10.77 11.84
C TYR A 25 -6.45 11.67 10.63
N ILE A 26 -5.78 11.42 9.50
CA ILE A 26 -5.83 12.31 8.33
C ILE A 26 -6.84 11.79 7.30
N ALA A 27 -6.82 10.48 6.99
CA ALA A 27 -7.72 9.91 6.00
C ALA A 27 -9.22 10.11 6.30
N PRO A 28 -9.71 10.06 7.56
CA PRO A 28 -11.12 10.31 7.85
C PRO A 28 -11.56 11.74 7.54
N ILE A 29 -10.63 12.71 7.59
CA ILE A 29 -10.93 14.12 7.23
C ILE A 29 -11.23 14.19 5.73
N PHE A 30 -10.39 13.57 4.90
CA PHE A 30 -10.61 13.48 3.46
C PHE A 30 -11.88 12.71 3.12
N TRP A 31 -12.12 11.58 3.79
CA TRP A 31 -13.35 10.81 3.59
C TRP A 31 -14.60 11.63 3.91
N ARG A 32 -14.64 12.36 5.03
CA ARG A 32 -15.79 13.21 5.37
C ARG A 32 -16.00 14.36 4.39
N ALA A 33 -14.91 14.88 3.80
CA ALA A 33 -14.98 15.98 2.86
C ALA A 33 -15.42 15.53 1.45
N THR A 34 -14.96 14.37 0.98
CA THR A 34 -15.14 13.95 -0.43
C THR A 34 -16.00 12.70 -0.60
N HIS A 35 -16.14 11.88 0.45
CA HIS A 35 -16.73 10.53 0.40
C HIS A 35 -16.00 9.58 -0.57
N MET A 36 -14.71 9.81 -0.80
CA MET A 36 -13.92 9.06 -1.76
C MET A 36 -12.74 8.35 -1.08
N PRO A 37 -12.45 7.08 -1.42
CA PRO A 37 -11.41 6.29 -0.75
C PRO A 37 -9.98 6.60 -1.23
N PHE A 38 -9.80 7.33 -2.34
CA PHE A 38 -8.50 7.44 -3.01
C PHE A 38 -7.34 7.93 -2.12
N PHE A 39 -7.62 8.69 -1.06
CA PHE A 39 -6.57 9.21 -0.18
C PHE A 39 -5.98 8.14 0.75
N CYS A 40 -6.78 7.23 1.31
CA CYS A 40 -6.24 6.14 2.13
C CYS A 40 -5.47 5.12 1.29
N ASP A 41 -5.93 4.84 0.06
CA ASP A 41 -5.18 4.06 -0.93
C ASP A 41 -3.83 4.69 -1.28
N MET A 42 -3.85 6.00 -1.57
CA MET A 42 -2.65 6.75 -1.92
C MET A 42 -1.59 6.63 -0.80
N LEU A 43 -1.98 6.88 0.44
CA LEU A 43 -1.08 6.80 1.59
C LEU A 43 -0.53 5.37 1.78
N GLY A 44 -1.40 4.37 1.72
CA GLY A 44 -1.00 2.98 1.86
C GLY A 44 0.02 2.58 0.80
N ILE A 45 -0.27 2.86 -0.47
CA ILE A 45 0.62 2.51 -1.58
C ILE A 45 1.97 3.24 -1.51
N ILE A 46 1.99 4.53 -1.17
CA ILE A 46 3.27 5.26 -0.99
C ILE A 46 4.16 4.55 0.02
N LEU A 47 3.59 4.10 1.14
CA LEU A 47 4.32 3.45 2.22
C LEU A 47 4.68 2.00 1.91
N LEU A 48 3.84 1.27 1.17
CA LEU A 48 4.18 -0.05 0.66
C LEU A 48 5.33 0.00 -0.36
N ILE A 49 5.33 0.97 -1.27
CA ILE A 49 6.44 1.20 -2.20
C ILE A 49 7.72 1.56 -1.44
N LEU A 50 7.61 2.43 -0.42
CA LEU A 50 8.75 2.81 0.40
C LEU A 50 9.34 1.59 1.15
N ALA A 51 8.49 0.77 1.76
CA ALA A 51 8.89 -0.47 2.43
C ALA A 51 9.54 -1.47 1.46
N LEU A 52 8.96 -1.66 0.27
CA LEU A 52 9.53 -2.51 -0.78
C LEU A 52 10.92 -2.02 -1.21
N TRP A 53 11.05 -0.72 -1.50
CA TRP A 53 12.31 -0.12 -1.93
C TRP A 53 13.40 -0.24 -0.86
N TRP A 54 13.02 -0.08 0.41
CA TRP A 54 13.93 -0.16 1.55
C TRP A 54 14.42 -1.59 1.79
N ILE A 55 13.51 -2.58 1.78
CA ILE A 55 13.77 -3.92 2.33
C ILE A 55 14.06 -4.95 1.24
N ARG A 56 13.35 -4.90 0.10
CA ARG A 56 13.52 -5.81 -1.05
C ARG A 56 13.47 -7.30 -0.71
N LYS A 57 12.60 -7.69 0.23
CA LYS A 57 12.37 -9.08 0.65
C LYS A 57 10.89 -9.41 0.63
N PHE A 58 10.58 -10.66 0.28
CA PHE A 58 9.19 -11.12 0.24
C PHE A 58 8.63 -11.18 1.66
N GLY A 59 7.38 -10.79 1.82
CA GLY A 59 6.71 -10.71 3.12
C GLY A 59 6.91 -9.37 3.83
N ALA A 60 7.87 -8.54 3.43
CA ALA A 60 8.13 -7.25 4.09
C ALA A 60 6.94 -6.29 3.96
N VAL A 61 6.39 -6.19 2.74
CA VAL A 61 5.22 -5.36 2.43
C VAL A 61 3.98 -5.91 3.14
N THR A 62 3.80 -7.23 3.11
CA THR A 62 2.69 -7.91 3.79
C THR A 62 2.71 -7.65 5.30
N ILE A 63 3.87 -7.85 5.95
CA ILE A 63 4.01 -7.60 7.40
C ILE A 63 3.76 -6.12 7.72
N THR A 64 4.21 -5.20 6.85
CA THR A 64 3.93 -3.77 7.00
C THR A 64 2.42 -3.51 7.02
N GLY A 65 1.65 -4.11 6.09
CA GLY A 65 0.19 -3.98 6.07
C GLY A 65 -0.53 -4.65 7.24
N ILE A 66 -0.04 -5.81 7.70
CA ILE A 66 -0.57 -6.49 8.90
C ILE A 66 -0.38 -5.60 10.14
N ILE A 67 0.83 -5.10 10.38
CA ILE A 67 1.11 -4.22 11.52
C ILE A 67 0.30 -2.94 11.41
N ALA A 68 0.21 -2.36 10.21
CA ALA A 68 -0.59 -1.15 10.00
C ALA A 68 -2.06 -1.37 10.35
N THR A 69 -2.59 -2.56 10.05
CA THR A 69 -3.96 -2.96 10.38
C THR A 69 -4.14 -3.17 11.89
N ILE A 70 -3.20 -3.85 12.55
CA ILE A 70 -3.23 -4.04 14.00
C ILE A 70 -3.26 -2.68 14.71
N ILE A 71 -2.33 -1.78 14.38
CA ILE A 71 -2.27 -0.45 14.99
C ILE A 71 -3.55 0.33 14.70
N THR A 72 -4.07 0.29 13.47
CA THR A 72 -5.31 1.01 13.12
C THR A 72 -6.50 0.50 13.91
N LEU A 73 -6.64 -0.81 14.08
CA LEU A 73 -7.71 -1.41 14.88
C LEU A 73 -7.55 -1.15 16.38
N MET A 74 -6.31 -1.02 16.88
CA MET A 74 -6.05 -0.58 18.26
C MET A 74 -6.48 0.88 18.47
N LEU A 75 -6.25 1.75 17.48
CA LEU A 75 -6.65 3.16 17.53
C LEU A 75 -8.16 3.35 17.31
N ASN A 76 -8.75 2.55 16.42
CA ASN A 76 -10.17 2.56 16.10
C ASN A 76 -10.66 1.14 15.73
N PRO A 77 -11.25 0.39 16.67
CA PRO A 77 -11.74 -0.97 16.42
C PRO A 77 -12.84 -1.06 15.36
N SER A 78 -13.54 0.03 15.06
CA SER A 78 -14.58 0.07 14.01
C SER A 78 -14.02 0.19 12.59
N ALA A 79 -12.71 0.42 12.43
CA ALA A 79 -12.07 0.58 11.13
C ALA A 79 -11.82 -0.77 10.41
N THR A 80 -12.82 -1.64 10.37
CA THR A 80 -12.70 -3.02 9.82
C THR A 80 -12.39 -3.05 8.32
N HIS A 81 -12.71 -2.01 7.57
CA HIS A 81 -12.32 -1.86 6.17
C HIS A 81 -10.78 -1.96 5.95
N PHE A 82 -9.97 -1.76 7.00
CA PHE A 82 -8.52 -1.95 6.93
C PHE A 82 -8.07 -3.39 6.62
N PHE A 83 -8.94 -4.39 6.79
CA PHE A 83 -8.66 -5.73 6.29
C PHE A 83 -8.52 -5.77 4.77
N GLY A 84 -9.23 -4.93 4.02
CA GLY A 84 -9.03 -4.78 2.58
C GLY A 84 -7.63 -4.25 2.25
N PHE A 85 -7.14 -3.29 3.04
CA PHE A 85 -5.77 -2.78 2.92
C PHE A 85 -4.70 -3.84 3.27
N THR A 86 -4.98 -4.72 4.24
CA THR A 86 -4.14 -5.92 4.46
C THR A 86 -4.10 -6.77 3.21
N THR A 87 -5.25 -7.07 2.59
CA THR A 87 -5.30 -7.86 1.35
C THR A 87 -4.51 -7.18 0.23
N ALA A 88 -4.64 -5.87 0.05
CA ALA A 88 -3.81 -5.12 -0.90
C ALA A 88 -2.31 -5.29 -0.64
N SER A 89 -1.87 -5.23 0.62
CA SER A 89 -0.45 -5.41 0.95
C SER A 89 0.08 -6.79 0.55
N VAL A 90 -0.72 -7.85 0.74
CA VAL A 90 -0.40 -9.22 0.31
C VAL A 90 -0.30 -9.30 -1.21
N VAL A 91 -1.31 -8.78 -1.92
CA VAL A 91 -1.33 -8.78 -3.39
C VAL A 91 -0.15 -8.01 -3.95
N PHE A 92 0.17 -6.85 -3.39
CA PHE A 92 1.30 -6.03 -3.82
C PHE A 92 2.64 -6.77 -3.62
N ASP A 93 2.84 -7.40 -2.47
CA ASP A 93 4.04 -8.18 -2.16
C ASP A 93 4.22 -9.35 -3.13
N ILE A 94 3.14 -10.11 -3.39
CA ILE A 94 3.14 -11.22 -4.34
C ILE A 94 3.46 -10.72 -5.75
N LEU A 95 2.77 -9.67 -6.23
CA LEU A 95 2.98 -9.15 -7.59
C LEU A 95 4.42 -8.64 -7.78
N THR A 96 4.93 -7.86 -6.83
CA THR A 96 6.31 -7.33 -6.92
C THR A 96 7.36 -8.42 -6.80
N ARG A 97 7.08 -9.49 -6.05
CA ARG A 97 7.94 -10.69 -6.02
C ARG A 97 7.93 -11.44 -7.36
N LEU A 98 6.77 -11.63 -7.98
CA LEU A 98 6.62 -12.33 -9.27
C LEU A 98 7.27 -11.54 -10.41
N ILE A 99 7.12 -10.22 -10.41
CA ILE A 99 7.77 -9.34 -11.40
C ILE A 99 9.29 -9.29 -11.17
N GLY A 100 9.73 -9.41 -9.92
CA GLY A 100 11.12 -9.33 -9.49
C GLY A 100 11.53 -7.91 -9.11
N TYR A 101 12.26 -7.79 -8.00
CA TYR A 101 12.60 -6.49 -7.40
C TYR A 101 13.49 -5.62 -8.29
N GLN A 102 14.39 -6.23 -9.07
CA GLN A 102 15.22 -5.50 -10.04
C GLN A 102 14.36 -4.81 -11.11
N ASN A 103 13.34 -5.50 -11.63
CA ASN A 103 12.40 -4.91 -12.59
C ASN A 103 11.56 -3.81 -11.93
N CYS A 104 11.15 -4.00 -10.66
CA CYS A 104 10.34 -3.04 -9.92
C CYS A 104 11.11 -1.78 -9.49
N LEU A 105 12.41 -1.85 -9.23
CA LEU A 105 13.15 -0.78 -8.53
C LEU A 105 14.36 -0.22 -9.30
N GLU A 106 14.95 -0.98 -10.23
CA GLU A 106 16.24 -0.62 -10.82
C GLU A 106 16.11 -0.26 -12.31
N LYS A 107 15.25 -0.95 -13.04
CA LYS A 107 15.05 -0.68 -14.49
C LYS A 107 14.15 0.55 -14.69
N PRO A 108 14.58 1.61 -15.39
CA PRO A 108 13.92 2.92 -15.35
C PRO A 108 12.43 2.90 -15.75
N ILE A 109 12.12 2.26 -16.88
CA ILE A 109 10.76 2.19 -17.45
C ILE A 109 9.97 1.06 -16.79
N LEU A 110 10.58 -0.12 -16.66
CA LEU A 110 9.93 -1.29 -16.04
C LEU A 110 9.55 -1.01 -14.58
N SER A 111 10.36 -0.26 -13.83
CA SER A 111 10.06 0.14 -12.45
C SER A 111 8.76 0.92 -12.36
N VAL A 112 8.57 1.90 -13.25
CA VAL A 112 7.34 2.71 -13.31
C VAL A 112 6.15 1.82 -13.65
N ILE A 113 6.24 1.04 -14.73
CA ILE A 113 5.15 0.19 -15.19
C ILE A 113 4.77 -0.85 -14.13
N SER A 114 5.76 -1.55 -13.58
CA SER A 114 5.56 -2.62 -12.61
C SER A 114 5.00 -2.12 -11.29
N LEU A 115 5.50 -1.01 -10.75
CA LEU A 115 4.99 -0.46 -9.50
C LEU A 115 3.61 0.15 -9.68
N LEU A 116 3.32 0.82 -10.80
CA LEU A 116 1.96 1.30 -11.09
C LEU A 116 0.99 0.14 -11.24
N PHE A 117 1.35 -0.90 -11.99
CA PHE A 117 0.52 -2.09 -12.15
C PHE A 117 0.24 -2.76 -10.80
N ALA A 118 1.28 -3.03 -10.00
CA ALA A 118 1.12 -3.65 -8.69
C ALA A 118 0.26 -2.79 -7.75
N SER A 119 0.42 -1.46 -7.78
CA SER A 119 -0.36 -0.53 -6.98
C SER A 119 -1.84 -0.54 -7.37
N VAL A 120 -2.14 -0.37 -8.66
CA VAL A 120 -3.51 -0.34 -9.18
C VAL A 120 -4.21 -1.66 -8.92
N ALA A 121 -3.55 -2.78 -9.25
CA ALA A 121 -4.11 -4.11 -9.07
C ALA A 121 -4.39 -4.42 -7.59
N SER A 122 -3.46 -4.10 -6.68
CA SER A 122 -3.65 -4.38 -5.26
C SER A 122 -4.77 -3.54 -4.65
N THR A 123 -4.86 -2.25 -4.97
CA THR A 123 -5.95 -1.39 -4.48
C THR A 123 -7.29 -1.75 -5.10
N ALA A 124 -7.32 -2.16 -6.38
CA ALA A 124 -8.55 -2.67 -6.99
C ALA A 124 -9.09 -3.88 -6.22
N VAL A 125 -8.19 -4.80 -5.81
CA VAL A 125 -8.55 -5.94 -4.95
C VAL A 125 -9.03 -5.47 -3.57
N ALA A 126 -8.38 -4.49 -2.94
CA ALA A 126 -8.88 -3.91 -1.69
C ALA A 126 -10.31 -3.36 -1.85
N GLY A 127 -10.58 -2.61 -2.92
CA GLY A 127 -11.92 -2.09 -3.19
C GLY A 127 -12.97 -3.19 -3.39
N ILE A 128 -12.60 -4.31 -4.02
CA ILE A 128 -13.48 -5.49 -4.12
C ILE A 128 -13.75 -6.08 -2.73
N VAL A 129 -12.71 -6.29 -1.93
CA VAL A 129 -12.84 -6.86 -0.57
C VAL A 129 -13.69 -5.95 0.31
N ILE A 130 -13.40 -4.64 0.30
CA ILE A 130 -14.11 -3.67 1.13
C ILE A 130 -15.57 -3.52 0.67
N GLY A 131 -15.78 -3.40 -0.64
CA GLY A 131 -17.11 -3.27 -1.21
C GLY A 131 -18.02 -4.46 -0.93
N ASN A 132 -17.48 -5.68 -0.89
CA ASN A 132 -18.28 -6.88 -0.60
C ASN A 132 -18.49 -7.14 0.89
N LEU A 133 -17.54 -6.80 1.76
CA LEU A 133 -17.58 -7.18 3.18
C LEU A 133 -18.08 -6.08 4.10
N PHE A 134 -17.89 -4.80 3.72
CA PHE A 134 -18.10 -3.67 4.63
C PHE A 134 -19.03 -2.58 4.09
N MET A 135 -19.53 -2.72 2.85
CA MET A 135 -20.52 -1.82 2.28
C MET A 135 -21.86 -2.53 2.09
N ASN A 136 -22.96 -1.79 2.27
CA ASN A 136 -24.27 -2.30 1.93
C ASN A 136 -24.36 -2.52 0.41
N PRO A 137 -24.95 -3.63 -0.06
CA PRO A 137 -25.10 -3.88 -1.49
C PRO A 137 -26.00 -2.82 -2.12
N ALA A 138 -25.40 -1.85 -2.80
CA ALA A 138 -26.13 -0.90 -3.63
C ALA A 138 -26.54 -1.58 -4.94
N PRO A 139 -27.76 -1.35 -5.47
CA PRO A 139 -28.10 -1.79 -6.81
C PRO A 139 -27.22 -1.05 -7.83
N PHE A 140 -26.85 -1.73 -8.92
CA PHE A 140 -26.04 -1.23 -10.05
C PHE A 140 -24.57 -0.90 -9.74
N GLY A 141 -23.70 -1.91 -9.85
CA GLY A 141 -22.26 -1.68 -10.06
C GLY A 141 -21.49 -1.06 -8.89
N GLY A 142 -22.08 -0.93 -7.70
CA GLY A 142 -21.46 -0.28 -6.54
C GLY A 142 -20.07 -0.81 -6.20
N VAL A 143 -19.88 -2.13 -6.14
CA VAL A 143 -18.57 -2.75 -5.88
C VAL A 143 -17.57 -2.48 -7.01
N ALA A 144 -18.03 -2.53 -8.28
CA ALA A 144 -17.16 -2.27 -9.42
C ALA A 144 -16.70 -0.81 -9.44
N PHE A 145 -17.62 0.13 -9.24
CA PHE A 145 -17.32 1.56 -9.14
C PHE A 145 -16.38 1.84 -7.96
N PHE A 146 -16.66 1.25 -6.79
CA PHE A 146 -15.83 1.41 -5.62
C PHE A 146 -14.42 0.84 -5.82
N SER A 147 -14.29 -0.32 -6.47
CA SER A 147 -13.00 -0.88 -6.88
C SER A 147 -12.23 0.03 -7.83
N VAL A 148 -12.91 0.69 -8.78
CA VAL A 148 -12.30 1.68 -9.68
C VAL A 148 -11.80 2.90 -8.91
N LEU A 149 -12.54 3.38 -7.90
CA LEU A 149 -12.09 4.49 -7.07
C LEU A 149 -10.83 4.14 -6.27
N HIS A 150 -10.78 2.93 -5.71
CA HIS A 150 -9.59 2.43 -5.03
C HIS A 150 -8.41 2.29 -6.01
N ALA A 151 -8.66 1.74 -7.21
CA ALA A 151 -7.67 1.63 -8.28
C ALA A 151 -7.08 3.00 -8.68
N ALA A 152 -7.90 4.05 -8.72
CA ALA A 152 -7.45 5.42 -8.96
C ALA A 152 -6.54 5.92 -7.82
N GLY A 153 -6.90 5.64 -6.57
CA GLY A 153 -6.05 5.91 -5.40
C GLY A 153 -4.70 5.19 -5.49
N GLY A 154 -4.70 3.93 -5.93
CA GLY A 154 -3.47 3.17 -6.20
C GLY A 154 -2.62 3.75 -7.32
N ALA A 155 -3.23 4.27 -8.39
CA ALA A 155 -2.50 4.96 -9.46
C ALA A 155 -1.82 6.24 -8.96
N ILE A 156 -2.52 7.05 -8.17
CA ILE A 156 -1.98 8.28 -7.58
C ILE A 156 -0.85 7.93 -6.60
N GLY A 157 -1.11 7.02 -5.65
CA GLY A 157 -0.12 6.56 -4.68
C GLY A 157 1.09 5.93 -5.34
N GLY A 158 0.88 5.14 -6.40
CA GLY A 158 1.94 4.51 -7.17
C GLY A 158 2.83 5.53 -7.86
N THR A 159 2.23 6.55 -8.48
CA THR A 159 2.97 7.64 -9.13
C THR A 159 3.81 8.41 -8.12
N ILE A 160 3.21 8.84 -7.01
CA ILE A 160 3.90 9.60 -5.96
C ILE A 160 4.98 8.74 -5.31
N GLY A 161 4.69 7.46 -5.01
CA GLY A 161 5.63 6.53 -4.41
C GLY A 161 6.86 6.29 -5.29
N VAL A 162 6.67 6.12 -6.60
CA VAL A 162 7.77 6.00 -7.57
C VAL A 162 8.63 7.27 -7.60
N VAL A 163 8.01 8.45 -7.63
CA VAL A 163 8.74 9.72 -7.59
C VAL A 163 9.52 9.86 -6.29
N LEU A 164 8.90 9.51 -5.16
CA LEU A 164 9.52 9.55 -3.83
C LEU A 164 10.76 8.66 -3.76
N ILE A 165 10.67 7.39 -4.12
CA ILE A 165 11.83 6.48 -4.04
C ILE A 165 12.95 6.88 -5.01
N LYS A 166 12.61 7.43 -6.18
CA LYS A 166 13.60 7.96 -7.12
C LYS A 166 14.31 9.18 -6.55
N ALA A 167 13.57 10.11 -5.96
CA ALA A 167 14.14 11.28 -5.29
C ALA A 167 15.05 10.87 -4.12
N LEU A 168 14.59 9.96 -3.25
CA LEU A 168 15.37 9.44 -2.14
C LEU A 168 16.63 8.70 -2.62
N SER A 169 16.56 7.94 -3.71
CA SER A 169 17.71 7.23 -4.28
C SER A 169 18.82 8.17 -4.79
N THR A 170 18.55 9.46 -4.97
CA THR A 170 19.58 10.46 -5.28
C THR A 170 20.34 10.96 -4.04
N ARG A 171 19.92 10.57 -2.83
CA ARG A 171 20.48 11.03 -1.55
C ARG A 171 20.82 9.89 -0.59
N ILE A 172 20.17 8.74 -0.74
CA ILE A 172 20.27 7.59 0.16
C ILE A 172 20.67 6.36 -0.67
N SER A 173 21.81 5.77 -0.32
CA SER A 173 22.25 4.49 -0.88
C SER A 173 21.81 3.35 0.03
N LEU A 174 20.97 2.48 -0.51
CA LEU A 174 20.60 1.23 0.13
C LEU A 174 21.46 0.08 -0.42
N PRO A 175 21.79 -0.93 0.39
CA PRO A 175 22.42 -2.15 -0.12
C PRO A 175 21.55 -2.75 -1.22
N LYS A 176 22.14 -3.05 -2.37
CA LYS A 176 21.47 -3.83 -3.41
C LYS A 176 21.49 -5.31 -2.99
N VAL A 177 20.39 -6.01 -3.25
CA VAL A 177 20.23 -7.46 -3.00
C VAL A 177 20.41 -8.19 -4.32
#